data_AF-A3U226-F1
#
_entry.id   AF-A3U226-F1
#
_cell.length_a   1.000
_cell.length_b   1.000
_cell.length_c   1.000
_cell.angle_alpha   90.00
_cell.angle_beta   90.00
_cell.angle_gamma   90.00
#
_symmetry.space_group_name_H-M   'P 1'
#
loop_
_entity.id
_entity.type
_entity.pdbx_description
1 polymer ?
#
loop_
_entity_poly.entity_id
_entity_poly.type
_entity_poly.pdbx_seq_one_letter_code
_entity_poly.pdbx_strand_id
1 'polypeptide(L)'
;MSAPAHGIGHNNGPAMDAGRTWRVHAWRRAKANMASARINPTTVRRHLARARELGLSYRDYAAIQTTAGRDVCGFLFSSNALDLAFGRHRVPEARAGKLDAVRDAARIALVHAPIPPHAVEAANPVLDAAHPAPPLLTRFSRMKSALAHAQGRLPASGLVVVGMGLEEEWVAAGRLGAFLPAEAYFDT
;
A
#
# COMPACT_ATOMS: atom_id res chain seq x y z
N MET A 1 7.18 52.75 1.68
CA MET A 1 7.16 52.17 0.31
C MET A 1 6.45 50.82 0.42
N SER A 2 5.17 50.78 0.06
CA SER A 2 4.31 49.59 0.26
C SER A 2 4.46 48.62 -0.91
N ALA A 3 4.59 47.33 -0.62
CA ALA A 3 4.64 46.25 -1.61
C ALA A 3 3.27 46.08 -2.30
N PRO A 4 3.21 45.76 -3.60
CA PRO A 4 1.92 45.54 -4.26
C PRO A 4 1.31 44.22 -3.80
N ALA A 5 0.03 44.26 -3.46
CA ALA A 5 -0.77 43.09 -3.10
C ALA A 5 -0.98 42.19 -4.32
N HIS A 6 -0.56 40.93 -4.23
CA HIS A 6 -0.86 39.92 -5.24
C HIS A 6 -2.35 39.53 -5.15
N GLY A 7 -3.20 40.19 -5.94
CA GLY A 7 -4.63 39.88 -6.02
C GLY A 7 -4.93 38.47 -6.57
N ILE A 8 -6.10 37.92 -6.22
CA ILE A 8 -6.64 36.70 -6.82
C ILE A 8 -6.85 36.97 -8.33
N GLY A 9 -6.15 36.24 -9.19
CA GLY A 9 -6.17 36.46 -10.65
C GLY A 9 -4.83 36.33 -11.38
N HIS A 10 -3.72 36.08 -10.67
CA HIS A 10 -2.37 35.88 -11.25
C HIS A 10 -2.17 34.55 -11.99
N ASN A 11 -3.24 33.88 -12.43
CA ASN A 11 -3.12 32.74 -13.34
C ASN A 11 -2.87 33.31 -14.73
N ASN A 12 -1.60 33.69 -15.00
CA ASN A 12 -1.08 34.09 -16.31
C ASN A 12 -1.92 33.43 -17.40
N GLY A 13 -2.81 34.22 -18.03
CA GLY A 13 -3.88 33.73 -18.89
C GLY A 13 -3.35 32.75 -19.95
N PRO A 14 -4.22 31.94 -20.58
CA PRO A 14 -3.80 30.87 -21.49
C PRO A 14 -2.69 31.36 -22.42
N ALA A 15 -1.52 30.72 -22.35
CA ALA A 15 -0.33 31.19 -23.05
C ALA A 15 -0.65 31.35 -24.55
N MET A 16 -0.61 32.57 -25.06
CA MET A 16 -0.85 32.90 -26.47
C MET A 16 0.35 32.57 -27.37
N ASP A 17 1.22 31.69 -26.87
CA ASP A 17 2.45 31.29 -27.51
C ASP A 17 2.18 30.46 -28.77
N ALA A 18 2.93 30.75 -29.83
CA ALA A 18 2.81 30.04 -31.09
C ALA A 18 3.02 28.53 -30.85
N GLY A 19 2.11 27.69 -31.36
CA GLY A 19 2.19 26.24 -31.20
C GLY A 19 1.46 25.63 -29.99
N ARG A 20 0.71 26.41 -29.19
CA ARG A 20 -0.21 25.84 -28.17
C ARG A 20 -1.21 24.84 -28.77
N THR A 21 -1.84 25.21 -29.89
CA THR A 21 -2.81 24.36 -30.60
C THR A 21 -2.17 23.04 -31.03
N TRP A 22 -0.94 23.09 -31.54
CA TRP A 22 -0.18 21.90 -31.91
C TRP A 22 0.15 21.02 -30.70
N ARG A 23 0.61 21.60 -29.57
CA ARG A 23 0.88 20.85 -28.33
C ARG A 23 -0.38 20.19 -27.77
N VAL A 24 -1.51 20.87 -27.78
CA VAL A 24 -2.81 20.30 -27.34
C VAL A 24 -3.23 19.17 -28.27
N HIS A 25 -3.10 19.34 -29.59
CA HIS A 25 -3.39 18.30 -30.58
C HIS A 25 -2.47 17.08 -30.40
N ALA A 26 -1.16 17.29 -30.28
CA ALA A 26 -0.17 16.25 -30.06
C ALA A 26 -0.42 15.48 -28.74
N TRP A 27 -0.73 16.19 -27.65
CA TRP A 27 -1.08 15.58 -26.36
C TRP A 27 -2.39 14.78 -26.44
N ARG A 28 -3.44 15.31 -27.08
CA ARG A 28 -4.72 14.58 -27.26
C ARG A 28 -4.51 13.31 -28.08
N ARG A 29 -3.74 13.38 -29.17
CA ARG A 29 -3.39 12.23 -30.01
C ARG A 29 -2.57 11.19 -29.24
N ALA A 30 -1.56 11.64 -28.49
CA ALA A 30 -0.77 10.75 -27.63
C ALA A 30 -1.64 10.08 -26.56
N LYS A 31 -2.53 10.82 -25.89
CA LYS A 31 -3.46 10.30 -24.88
C LYS A 31 -4.46 9.30 -25.46
N ALA A 32 -5.00 9.56 -26.65
CA ALA A 32 -5.86 8.61 -27.37
C ALA A 32 -5.11 7.32 -27.73
N ASN A 33 -3.84 7.44 -28.15
CA ASN A 33 -2.98 6.29 -28.47
C ASN A 33 -2.53 5.51 -27.22
N MET A 34 -2.47 6.14 -26.04
CA MET A 34 -2.21 5.42 -24.79
C MET A 34 -3.35 4.48 -24.41
N ALA A 35 -4.61 4.86 -24.69
CA ALA A 35 -5.76 4.00 -24.42
C ALA A 35 -5.80 2.74 -25.30
N SER A 36 -5.19 2.79 -26.49
CA SER A 36 -5.02 1.65 -27.41
C SER A 36 -3.69 0.91 -27.24
N ALA A 37 -2.76 1.45 -26.45
CA ALA A 37 -1.50 0.81 -26.14
C ALA A 37 -1.75 -0.41 -25.25
N ARG A 38 -1.81 -1.60 -25.86
CA ARG A 38 -1.88 -2.87 -25.14
C ARG A 38 -0.61 -3.04 -24.31
N ILE A 39 -0.77 -3.43 -23.04
CA ILE A 39 0.36 -3.82 -22.19
C ILE A 39 1.11 -4.96 -22.91
N ASN A 40 2.43 -4.84 -23.01
CA ASN A 40 3.26 -5.86 -23.62
C ASN A 40 3.02 -7.22 -22.90
N PRO A 41 2.77 -8.33 -23.63
CA PRO A 41 2.55 -9.64 -23.02
C PRO A 41 3.64 -10.07 -22.03
N THR A 42 4.88 -9.66 -22.24
CA THR A 42 6.01 -9.93 -21.33
C THR A 42 5.83 -9.21 -19.99
N THR A 43 5.33 -7.97 -20.00
CA THR A 43 5.02 -7.22 -18.77
C THR A 43 3.88 -7.89 -18.00
N VAL A 44 2.84 -8.36 -18.70
CA VAL A 44 1.75 -9.10 -18.06
C VAL A 44 2.26 -10.37 -17.40
N ARG A 45 3.12 -11.14 -18.08
CA ARG A 45 3.74 -12.35 -17.48
C ARG A 45 4.56 -12.03 -16.23
N ARG A 46 5.32 -10.94 -16.24
CA ARG A 46 6.09 -10.48 -15.06
C ARG A 46 5.19 -10.09 -13.91
N HIS A 47 4.11 -9.35 -14.17
CA HIS A 47 3.14 -8.99 -13.15
C HIS A 47 2.41 -10.21 -12.59
N LEU A 48 2.08 -11.19 -13.43
CA LEU A 48 1.47 -12.44 -12.98
C LEU A 48 2.43 -13.27 -12.11
N ALA A 49 3.71 -13.34 -12.50
CA ALA A 49 4.73 -14.00 -11.69
C ALA A 49 4.91 -13.28 -10.34
N ARG A 50 5.02 -11.95 -10.37
CA ARG A 50 5.16 -11.14 -9.15
C ARG A 50 3.94 -11.24 -8.23
N ALA A 51 2.73 -11.23 -8.78
CA ALA A 51 1.50 -11.43 -8.00
C ALA A 51 1.53 -12.79 -7.28
N ARG A 52 1.98 -13.86 -7.95
CA ARG A 52 2.14 -15.19 -7.34
C ARG A 52 3.19 -15.22 -6.24
N GLU A 53 4.34 -14.59 -6.45
CA GLU A 53 5.38 -14.43 -5.43
C GLU A 53 4.89 -13.70 -4.18
N LEU A 54 3.94 -12.79 -4.34
CA LEU A 54 3.33 -12.01 -3.26
C LEU A 54 2.08 -12.67 -2.66
N GLY A 55 1.63 -13.82 -3.17
CA GLY A 55 0.39 -14.46 -2.75
C GLY A 55 -0.89 -13.68 -3.14
N LEU A 56 -0.80 -12.79 -4.13
CA LEU A 56 -1.90 -11.94 -4.60
C LEU A 56 -2.54 -12.49 -5.87
N SER A 57 -3.84 -12.20 -6.03
CA SER A 57 -4.47 -12.29 -7.34
C SER A 57 -3.86 -11.24 -8.29
N TYR A 58 -3.82 -11.54 -9.59
CA TYR A 58 -3.33 -10.56 -10.58
C TYR A 58 -4.15 -9.27 -10.56
N ARG A 59 -5.46 -9.37 -10.30
CA ARG A 59 -6.37 -8.23 -10.22
C ARG A 59 -5.96 -7.29 -9.08
N ASP A 60 -5.73 -7.84 -7.89
CA ASP A 60 -5.39 -7.04 -6.72
C ASP A 60 -4.00 -6.44 -6.85
N TYR A 61 -3.03 -7.22 -7.33
CA TYR A 61 -1.69 -6.71 -7.62
C TYR A 61 -1.72 -5.54 -8.62
N ALA A 62 -2.46 -5.66 -9.72
CA ALA A 62 -2.58 -4.60 -10.72
C ALA A 62 -3.30 -3.36 -10.15
N ALA A 63 -4.33 -3.55 -9.32
CA ALA A 63 -5.03 -2.45 -8.65
C ALA A 63 -4.09 -1.70 -7.71
N ILE A 64 -3.37 -2.42 -6.85
CA ILE A 64 -2.39 -1.85 -5.92
C ILE A 64 -1.32 -1.09 -6.69
N GLN A 65 -0.73 -1.67 -7.74
CA GLN A 65 0.31 -0.99 -8.52
C GLN A 65 -0.21 0.30 -9.16
N THR A 66 -1.47 0.32 -9.60
CA THR A 66 -2.12 1.50 -10.19
C THR A 66 -2.30 2.62 -9.15
N THR A 67 -2.69 2.30 -7.91
CA THR A 67 -2.92 3.29 -6.86
C THR A 67 -1.63 3.74 -6.18
N ALA A 68 -0.73 2.81 -5.90
CA ALA A 68 0.51 3.00 -5.16
C ALA A 68 1.62 3.65 -6.02
N GLY A 69 1.56 3.47 -7.34
CA GLY A 69 2.56 3.94 -8.28
C GLY A 69 3.91 3.23 -8.18
N ARG A 70 3.98 2.10 -7.46
CA ARG A 70 5.19 1.29 -7.28
C ARG A 70 4.88 -0.16 -6.92
N ASP A 71 5.89 -1.02 -7.01
CA ASP A 71 5.77 -2.42 -6.61
C ASP A 71 5.66 -2.59 -5.08
N VAL A 72 5.02 -3.69 -4.68
CA VAL A 72 4.85 -4.09 -3.28
C VAL A 72 6.18 -4.60 -2.75
N CYS A 73 6.66 -3.96 -1.68
CA CYS A 73 7.88 -4.35 -0.96
C CYS A 73 7.61 -4.91 0.43
N GLY A 74 6.35 -4.92 0.87
CA GLY A 74 5.96 -5.55 2.13
C GLY A 74 4.48 -5.39 2.45
N PHE A 75 4.07 -6.15 3.46
CA PHE A 75 2.72 -6.19 3.98
C PHE A 75 2.74 -5.84 5.47
N LEU A 76 1.75 -5.05 5.87
CA LEU A 76 1.42 -4.76 7.26
C LEU A 76 0.14 -5.53 7.59
N PHE A 77 0.27 -6.68 8.24
CA PHE A 77 -0.86 -7.52 8.63
C PHE A 77 -1.38 -7.10 9.99
N SER A 78 -2.67 -6.75 10.09
CA SER A 78 -3.27 -6.52 11.41
C SER A 78 -3.40 -7.85 12.17
N SER A 79 -3.33 -7.81 13.50
CA SER A 79 -3.56 -9.01 14.32
C SER A 79 -4.93 -9.66 14.06
N ASN A 80 -5.92 -8.87 13.63
CA ASN A 80 -7.23 -9.39 13.23
C ASN A 80 -7.13 -10.17 11.90
N ALA A 81 -6.42 -9.62 10.91
CA ALA A 81 -6.13 -10.31 9.66
C ALA A 81 -5.22 -11.54 9.83
N LEU A 82 -4.56 -11.71 10.97
CA LEU A 82 -3.77 -12.89 11.30
C LEU A 82 -4.51 -13.91 12.18
N ASP A 83 -5.79 -13.68 12.49
CA ASP A 83 -6.59 -14.49 13.42
C ASP A 83 -5.95 -14.65 14.82
N LEU A 84 -5.21 -13.64 15.27
CA LEU A 84 -4.55 -13.63 16.58
C LEU A 84 -5.49 -13.22 17.72
N ALA A 85 -6.82 -13.21 17.49
CA ALA A 85 -7.79 -12.83 18.51
C ALA A 85 -7.79 -13.80 19.72
N PHE A 86 -8.35 -13.34 20.84
CA PHE A 86 -8.59 -14.14 22.05
C PHE A 86 -7.33 -14.76 22.67
N GLY A 87 -6.21 -14.03 22.68
CA GLY A 87 -4.96 -14.47 23.32
C GLY A 87 -4.15 -15.47 22.50
N ARG A 88 -4.51 -15.69 21.23
CA ARG A 88 -3.70 -16.49 20.31
C ARG A 88 -2.45 -15.69 19.91
N HIS A 89 -1.29 -16.30 20.07
CA HIS A 89 -0.02 -15.71 19.63
C HIS A 89 0.48 -16.32 18.32
N ARG A 90 -0.08 -17.46 17.90
CA ARG A 90 0.34 -18.20 16.70
C ARG A 90 -0.68 -18.02 15.59
N VAL A 91 -0.20 -17.67 14.41
CA VAL A 91 -0.98 -17.59 13.16
C VAL A 91 -1.42 -19.02 12.79
N PRO A 92 -2.69 -19.23 12.39
CA PRO A 92 -3.15 -20.53 11.92
C PRO A 92 -2.31 -21.07 10.76
N GLU A 93 -2.09 -22.39 10.74
CA GLU A 93 -1.16 -23.05 9.81
C GLU A 93 -1.43 -22.71 8.34
N ALA A 94 -2.70 -22.69 7.92
CA ALA A 94 -3.07 -22.32 6.55
C ALA A 94 -2.59 -20.91 6.15
N ARG A 95 -2.75 -19.92 7.04
CA ARG A 95 -2.26 -18.55 6.81
C ARG A 95 -0.74 -18.50 6.91
N ALA A 96 -0.14 -19.20 7.87
CA ALA A 96 1.31 -19.26 8.02
C ALA A 96 1.99 -19.84 6.77
N GLY A 97 1.44 -20.89 6.16
CA GLY A 97 1.95 -21.46 4.91
C GLY A 97 1.88 -20.47 3.74
N LYS A 98 0.80 -19.67 3.65
CA LYS A 98 0.71 -18.60 2.66
C LYS A 98 1.75 -17.51 2.89
N LEU A 99 1.98 -17.10 4.13
CA LEU A 99 3.00 -16.11 4.49
C LEU A 99 4.43 -16.62 4.20
N ASP A 100 4.68 -17.90 4.42
CA ASP A 100 5.99 -18.51 4.15
C ASP A 100 6.31 -18.54 2.65
N ALA A 101 5.29 -18.67 1.80
CA ALA A 101 5.43 -18.67 0.35
C ALA A 101 5.75 -17.28 -0.26
N VAL A 102 5.58 -16.20 0.51
CA VAL A 102 5.83 -14.82 0.04
C VAL A 102 7.32 -14.60 -0.20
N ARG A 103 7.68 -14.00 -1.34
CA ARG A 103 9.07 -13.71 -1.73
C ARG A 103 9.31 -12.23 -1.96
N ASP A 104 10.51 -11.78 -1.59
CA ASP A 104 11.00 -10.42 -1.79
C ASP A 104 10.02 -9.33 -1.31
N ALA A 105 9.35 -9.60 -0.18
CA ALA A 105 8.45 -8.67 0.49
C ALA A 105 8.44 -8.95 2.00
N ALA A 106 8.49 -7.89 2.80
CA ALA A 106 8.42 -8.02 4.26
C ALA A 106 7.01 -8.41 4.73
N ARG A 107 6.93 -9.20 5.80
CA ARG A 107 5.71 -9.69 6.45
C ARG A 107 5.71 -9.18 7.89
N ILE A 108 5.15 -8.00 8.09
CA ILE A 108 5.20 -7.30 9.36
C ILE A 108 3.84 -7.37 10.02
N ALA A 109 3.78 -7.84 11.28
CA ALA A 109 2.56 -7.83 12.06
C ALA A 109 2.38 -6.51 12.81
N LEU A 110 1.18 -5.95 12.75
CA LEU A 110 0.71 -4.85 13.58
C LEU A 110 -0.30 -5.39 14.59
N VAL A 111 0.15 -5.49 15.84
CA VAL A 111 -0.53 -6.24 16.89
C VAL A 111 -1.34 -5.31 17.79
N HIS A 112 -2.66 -5.50 17.82
CA HIS A 112 -3.53 -4.78 18.75
C HIS A 112 -3.34 -5.29 20.17
N ALA A 113 -3.46 -4.38 21.15
CA ALA A 113 -3.52 -4.74 22.57
C ALA A 113 -4.71 -5.68 22.85
N PRO A 114 -4.62 -6.58 23.84
CA PRO A 114 -3.56 -6.70 24.86
C PRO A 114 -2.38 -7.60 24.45
N ILE A 115 -2.29 -8.05 23.20
CA ILE A 115 -1.28 -9.02 22.79
C ILE A 115 0.09 -8.33 22.68
N PRO A 116 1.13 -8.84 23.36
CA PRO A 116 2.46 -8.27 23.23
C PRO A 116 3.09 -8.66 21.88
N PRO A 117 3.61 -7.70 21.08
CA PRO A 117 4.19 -8.01 19.77
C PRO A 117 5.33 -9.03 19.82
N HIS A 118 6.19 -8.97 20.85
CA HIS A 118 7.31 -9.91 21.00
C HIS A 118 6.86 -11.37 21.15
N ALA A 119 5.68 -11.63 21.73
CA ALA A 119 5.15 -12.99 21.83
C ALA A 119 4.65 -13.50 20.47
N VAL A 120 4.10 -12.61 19.63
CA VAL A 120 3.70 -12.93 18.27
C VAL A 120 4.94 -13.22 17.41
N GLU A 121 5.98 -12.39 17.52
CA GLU A 121 7.24 -12.61 16.81
C GLU A 121 7.89 -13.94 17.19
N ALA A 122 8.01 -14.23 18.49
CA ALA A 122 8.58 -15.49 18.97
C ALA A 122 7.76 -16.73 18.54
N ALA A 123 6.45 -16.61 18.43
CA ALA A 123 5.58 -17.72 18.04
C ALA A 123 5.53 -17.97 16.53
N ASN A 124 5.89 -16.99 15.70
CA ASN A 124 5.71 -17.04 14.24
C ASN A 124 6.99 -16.66 13.48
N PRO A 125 7.89 -17.61 13.25
CA PRO A 125 9.12 -17.38 12.46
C PRO A 125 8.89 -16.94 11.01
N VAL A 126 7.67 -17.13 10.48
CA VAL A 126 7.27 -16.69 9.14
C VAL A 126 7.06 -15.18 9.03
N LEU A 127 7.00 -14.46 10.15
CA LEU A 127 6.91 -13.01 10.18
C LEU A 127 8.31 -12.41 10.32
N ASP A 128 8.58 -11.33 9.59
CA ASP A 128 9.88 -10.68 9.62
C ASP A 128 10.02 -9.69 10.79
N ALA A 129 8.89 -9.19 11.31
CA ALA A 129 8.83 -8.36 12.52
C ALA A 129 7.39 -8.29 13.09
N ALA A 130 7.27 -7.96 14.38
CA ALA A 130 5.99 -7.58 14.98
C ALA A 130 6.10 -6.28 15.76
N HIS A 131 5.16 -5.36 15.54
CA HIS A 131 5.10 -4.06 16.22
C HIS A 131 3.72 -3.82 16.82
N PRO A 132 3.58 -2.90 17.80
CA PRO A 132 2.28 -2.45 18.27
C PRO A 132 1.49 -1.82 17.12
N ALA A 133 0.22 -2.22 16.96
CA ALA A 133 -0.69 -1.53 16.08
C ALA A 133 -1.00 -0.11 16.62
N PRO A 134 -1.31 0.86 15.73
CA PRO A 134 -1.94 2.11 16.12
C PRO A 134 -3.14 1.86 17.06
N PRO A 135 -3.24 2.53 18.22
CA PRO A 135 -4.42 2.41 19.07
C PRO A 135 -5.68 2.80 18.31
N LEU A 136 -6.79 2.09 18.57
CA LEU A 136 -8.07 2.40 17.96
C LEU A 136 -8.52 3.83 18.28
N LEU A 137 -9.16 4.48 17.31
CA LEU A 137 -9.69 5.85 17.42
C LEU A 137 -8.64 6.89 17.87
N THR A 138 -7.36 6.64 17.60
CA THR A 138 -6.29 7.57 17.93
C THR A 138 -6.17 8.71 16.93
N ARG A 139 -5.39 9.74 17.28
CA ARG A 139 -5.11 10.85 16.36
C ARG A 139 -4.18 10.40 15.23
N PHE A 140 -4.38 10.96 14.04
CA PHE A 140 -3.57 10.68 12.85
C PHE A 140 -2.05 10.78 13.09
N SER A 141 -1.60 11.75 13.90
CA SER A 141 -0.17 11.90 14.22
C SER A 141 0.41 10.71 15.00
N ARG A 142 -0.37 10.15 15.93
CA ARG A 142 0.03 8.97 16.70
C ARG A 142 -0.01 7.71 15.85
N MET A 143 -1.02 7.59 14.99
CA MET A 143 -1.12 6.51 14.00
C MET A 143 0.08 6.52 13.05
N LYS A 144 0.39 7.67 12.46
CA LYS A 144 1.57 7.86 11.61
C LYS A 144 2.86 7.48 12.32
N SER A 145 3.01 7.83 13.60
CA SER A 145 4.23 7.52 14.36
C SER A 145 4.40 6.01 14.58
N ALA A 146 3.32 5.29 14.92
CA ALA A 146 3.34 3.84 15.06
C ALA A 146 3.63 3.14 13.72
N LEU A 147 2.99 3.59 12.63
CA LEU A 147 3.22 3.05 11.28
C LEU A 147 4.64 3.33 10.79
N ALA A 148 5.19 4.52 11.04
CA ALA A 148 6.57 4.85 10.66
C ALA A 148 7.61 3.98 11.39
N HIS A 149 7.34 3.62 12.64
CA HIS A 149 8.20 2.70 13.39
C HIS A 149 8.19 1.30 12.77
N ALA A 150 7.01 0.76 12.44
CA ALA A 150 6.89 -0.55 11.79
C ALA A 150 7.42 -0.56 10.34
N GLN A 151 7.24 0.54 9.61
CA GLN A 151 7.75 0.72 8.25
C GLN A 151 9.30 0.70 8.20
N GLY A 152 9.96 1.26 9.21
CA GLY A 152 11.41 1.39 9.23
C GLY A 152 11.93 2.15 8.00
N ARG A 153 12.82 1.52 7.23
CA ARG A 153 13.42 2.10 6.01
C ARG A 153 12.64 1.77 4.74
N LEU A 154 11.58 0.97 4.83
CA LEU A 154 10.80 0.61 3.67
C LEU A 154 10.05 1.85 3.15
N PRO A 155 9.97 2.05 1.84
CA PRO A 155 9.16 3.10 1.25
C PRO A 155 7.65 2.85 1.50
N ALA A 156 7.00 3.77 2.21
CA ALA A 156 5.60 3.68 2.66
C ALA A 156 4.63 3.27 1.54
N SER A 157 4.73 3.89 0.36
CA SER A 157 3.82 3.66 -0.75
C SER A 157 3.91 2.26 -1.36
N GLY A 158 4.81 1.37 -0.93
CA GLY A 158 4.83 -0.05 -1.35
C GLY A 158 4.56 -1.01 -0.21
N LEU A 159 4.11 -0.48 0.93
CA LEU A 159 3.53 -1.28 1.99
C LEU A 159 2.02 -1.38 1.78
N VAL A 160 1.50 -2.60 1.86
CA VAL A 160 0.07 -2.88 1.74
C VAL A 160 -0.46 -3.29 3.11
N VAL A 161 -1.54 -2.67 3.56
CA VAL A 161 -2.22 -3.06 4.80
C VAL A 161 -3.16 -4.20 4.49
N VAL A 162 -3.05 -5.31 5.23
CA VAL A 162 -4.01 -6.42 5.19
C VAL A 162 -4.78 -6.42 6.51
N GLY A 163 -6.09 -6.22 6.45
CA GLY A 163 -6.92 -5.93 7.63
C GLY A 163 -8.40 -6.31 7.47
N MET A 164 -9.21 -5.99 8.48
CA MET A 164 -10.66 -6.27 8.53
C MET A 164 -11.52 -5.01 8.34
N GLY A 165 -10.92 -3.90 7.91
CA GLY A 165 -11.59 -2.65 7.51
C GLY A 165 -11.31 -1.49 8.46
N LEU A 166 -11.23 -1.74 9.77
CA LEU A 166 -10.88 -0.70 10.75
C LEU A 166 -9.48 -0.13 10.52
N GLU A 167 -8.59 -0.94 9.94
CA GLU A 167 -7.23 -0.57 9.61
C GLU A 167 -7.09 0.19 8.27
N GLU A 168 -8.18 0.42 7.54
CA GLU A 168 -8.13 1.13 6.24
C GLU A 168 -7.59 2.55 6.38
N GLU A 169 -7.93 3.25 7.48
CA GLU A 169 -7.42 4.59 7.78
C GLU A 169 -5.89 4.65 7.89
N TRP A 170 -5.22 3.52 8.16
CA TRP A 170 -3.76 3.45 8.25
C TRP A 170 -3.11 3.81 6.93
N VAL A 171 -3.77 3.52 5.81
CA VAL A 171 -3.28 3.86 4.47
C VAL A 171 -3.13 5.37 4.34
N ALA A 172 -4.15 6.13 4.72
CA ALA A 172 -4.13 7.58 4.67
C ALA A 172 -3.11 8.17 5.67
N ALA A 173 -3.07 7.68 6.91
CA ALA A 173 -2.17 8.22 7.94
C ALA A 173 -0.69 7.92 7.68
N GLY A 174 -0.38 6.71 7.19
CA GLY A 174 0.98 6.26 6.87
C GLY A 174 1.45 6.60 5.45
N ARG A 175 0.55 7.10 4.58
CA ARG A 175 0.80 7.24 3.13
C ARG A 175 1.22 5.91 2.50
N LEU A 176 0.52 4.85 2.89
CA LEU A 176 0.80 3.49 2.46
C LEU A 176 0.24 3.24 1.05
N GLY A 177 0.62 2.11 0.43
CA GLY A 177 0.28 1.83 -0.96
C GLY A 177 -1.20 1.50 -1.20
N ALA A 178 -1.77 0.64 -0.35
CA ALA A 178 -3.16 0.20 -0.45
C ALA A 178 -3.64 -0.49 0.82
N PHE A 179 -4.95 -0.63 0.94
CA PHE A 179 -5.63 -1.54 1.86
C PHE A 179 -6.15 -2.75 1.07
N LEU A 180 -5.99 -3.93 1.64
CA LEU A 180 -6.52 -5.18 1.11
C LEU A 180 -7.28 -5.92 2.23
N PRO A 181 -8.56 -6.30 2.02
CA PRO A 181 -9.27 -7.12 2.98
C PRO A 181 -8.56 -8.46 3.22
N ALA A 182 -8.56 -8.92 4.47
CA ALA A 182 -7.91 -10.18 4.85
C ALA A 182 -8.46 -11.37 4.06
N GLU A 183 -9.78 -11.43 3.83
CA GLU A 183 -10.44 -12.45 3.02
C GLU A 183 -9.90 -12.46 1.58
N ALA A 184 -9.81 -11.28 0.95
CA ALA A 184 -9.23 -11.15 -0.39
C ALA A 184 -7.77 -11.63 -0.45
N TYR A 185 -6.99 -11.36 0.60
CA TYR A 185 -5.61 -11.82 0.67
C TYR A 185 -5.50 -13.32 0.97
N PHE A 186 -6.20 -13.86 1.96
CA PHE A 186 -5.97 -15.23 2.45
C PHE A 186 -6.81 -16.30 1.75
N ASP A 187 -7.91 -15.95 1.09
CA ASP A 187 -8.80 -16.91 0.41
C ASP A 187 -8.44 -17.14 -1.07
N THR A 188 -7.39 -16.48 -1.56
CA THR A 188 -6.81 -16.70 -2.90
C THR A 188 -5.82 -17.86 -2.91
#